data_AF-A0A961V0C9-F1
#
_entry.id   AF-A0A961V0C9-F1
#
_cell.length_a   1.000
_cell.length_b   1.000
_cell.length_c   1.000
_cell.angle_alpha   90.00
_cell.angle_beta   90.00
_cell.angle_gamma   90.00
#
_symmetry.space_group_name_H-M   'P 1'
#
loop_
_entity.id
_entity.type
_entity.pdbx_description
1 polymer ?
#
loop_
_entity_poly.entity_id
_entity_poly.type
_entity_poly.pdbx_seq_one_letter_code
_entity_poly.pdbx_strand_id
1 'polypeptide(L)'
;MLRIVGYFFGIGAALFLLGAGVVAWYVSGLVDELPSYEVLAKYEPPVTTRIHAADGTLIGEFAHERRLYVPIQAVPPIVKEAFISAEDKNFYSHGGVDFFGIVRAVVQNAKAYGSGQRMVGASTITQQVAKNFLLTNERSIDRKIKEAILAMRIDQAYPKDKILELYLNDIFLGLGSYGVAAAALTYFNKSLYELTLADAAYLAALPKGPNNYHPFRFTERAIERRNWVIDRMVENGYATAAEGDAAKAQGLGVVTASEQDRITHAEYFTEEVRRQLIDMYGEKALYEGGLSVRTTLDLNLQAMARQALMDGLVNFDRQQGWRGAITEIDVSYDWGEGLAEISPLSDVPEWKLAVVLSVSDSEAEVGLRTGLIPGTTRVGPERATGVIPLSEMEWAKWATGKRKGAKIKTPSDVLSVGDVVYVEEVAGSPGQYHLRQVPTVGGGMVVMDPHTGRVLAMVGGFSFAESQFNRATQAM
;
A
#
# COMPACT_ATOMS: atom_id res chain seq x y z
N MET A 1 -8.80 -65.33 -31.57
CA MET A 1 -8.23 -64.03 -31.14
C MET A 1 -9.24 -62.88 -31.16
N LEU A 2 -9.97 -62.63 -32.25
CA LEU A 2 -10.95 -61.52 -32.35
C LEU A 2 -12.04 -61.48 -31.24
N ARG A 3 -12.56 -62.64 -30.81
CA ARG A 3 -13.56 -62.70 -29.73
C ARG A 3 -13.02 -62.27 -28.37
N ILE A 4 -11.76 -62.57 -28.08
CA ILE A 4 -11.10 -62.23 -26.80
C ILE A 4 -10.87 -60.71 -26.73
N VAL A 5 -10.40 -60.11 -27.84
CA VAL A 5 -10.25 -58.65 -27.95
C VAL A 5 -11.61 -57.94 -27.81
N GLY A 6 -12.67 -58.50 -28.39
CA GLY A 6 -14.04 -57.98 -28.21
C GLY A 6 -14.53 -58.00 -26.77
N TYR A 7 -14.24 -59.05 -25.99
CA TYR A 7 -14.57 -59.11 -24.57
C TYR A 7 -13.78 -58.09 -23.74
N PHE A 8 -12.47 -57.93 -24.00
CA PHE A 8 -11.67 -56.90 -23.32
C PHE A 8 -12.12 -55.48 -23.66
N PHE A 9 -12.47 -55.23 -24.91
CA PHE A 9 -13.03 -53.94 -25.34
C PHE A 9 -14.40 -53.68 -24.69
N GLY A 10 -15.28 -54.68 -24.66
CA GLY A 10 -16.60 -54.57 -24.03
C GLY A 10 -16.54 -54.33 -22.53
N ILE A 11 -15.66 -55.06 -21.82
CA ILE A 11 -15.39 -54.84 -20.39
C ILE A 11 -14.78 -53.45 -20.18
N GLY A 12 -13.82 -53.05 -21.00
CA GLY A 12 -13.20 -51.72 -20.93
C GLY A 12 -14.21 -50.59 -21.15
N ALA A 13 -15.09 -50.71 -22.15
CA ALA A 13 -16.15 -49.74 -22.41
C ALA A 13 -17.20 -49.70 -21.29
N ALA A 14 -17.58 -50.85 -20.73
CA ALA A 14 -18.50 -50.92 -19.60
C ALA A 14 -17.89 -50.26 -18.34
N LEU A 15 -16.61 -50.53 -18.04
CA LEU A 15 -15.88 -49.89 -16.94
C LEU A 15 -15.72 -48.38 -17.17
N PHE A 16 -15.47 -47.96 -18.40
CA PHE A 16 -15.41 -46.53 -18.75
C PHE A 16 -16.76 -45.83 -18.53
N LEU A 17 -17.87 -46.43 -18.97
CA LEU A 17 -19.20 -45.88 -18.78
C LEU A 17 -19.61 -45.85 -17.30
N LEU A 18 -19.27 -46.89 -16.54
CA LEU A 18 -19.45 -46.92 -15.08
C LEU A 18 -18.64 -45.81 -14.41
N GLY A 19 -17.37 -45.66 -14.76
CA GLY A 19 -16.51 -44.59 -14.27
C GLY A 19 -17.05 -43.21 -14.61
N ALA A 20 -17.49 -43.00 -15.86
CA ALA A 20 -18.12 -41.76 -16.30
C ALA A 20 -19.43 -41.48 -15.54
N GLY A 21 -20.24 -42.50 -15.27
CA GLY A 21 -21.46 -42.40 -14.47
C GLY A 21 -21.18 -41.98 -13.02
N VAL A 22 -20.16 -42.57 -12.38
CA VAL A 22 -19.72 -42.18 -11.03
C VAL A 22 -19.22 -40.74 -11.01
N VAL A 23 -18.43 -40.34 -12.00
CA VAL A 23 -17.95 -38.95 -12.14
C VAL A 23 -19.13 -38.00 -12.34
N ALA A 24 -20.09 -38.34 -13.21
CA ALA A 24 -21.27 -37.52 -13.46
C ALA A 24 -22.14 -37.36 -12.20
N TRP A 25 -22.37 -38.43 -11.44
CA TRP A 25 -23.10 -38.40 -10.18
C TRP A 25 -22.39 -37.56 -9.11
N TYR A 26 -21.06 -37.68 -9.02
CA TYR A 26 -20.25 -36.87 -8.12
C TYR A 26 -20.30 -35.38 -8.49
N VAL A 27 -20.16 -35.06 -9.78
CA VAL A 27 -20.26 -33.68 -10.28
C VAL A 27 -21.65 -33.09 -10.07
N SER A 28 -22.73 -33.88 -10.24
CA SER A 28 -24.09 -33.37 -10.00
C SER A 28 -24.30 -32.96 -8.54
N GLY A 29 -23.76 -33.73 -7.58
CA GLY A 29 -23.81 -33.33 -6.17
C GLY A 29 -23.09 -32.00 -5.89
N LEU A 30 -21.94 -31.76 -6.54
CA LEU A 30 -21.22 -30.48 -6.42
C LEU A 30 -21.98 -29.31 -7.07
N VAL A 31 -22.75 -29.59 -8.13
CA VAL A 31 -23.56 -28.59 -8.84
C VAL A 31 -24.72 -28.07 -7.98
N ASP A 32 -25.33 -28.96 -7.20
CA ASP A 32 -26.46 -28.60 -6.32
C ASP A 32 -26.01 -27.65 -5.20
N GLU A 33 -24.73 -27.66 -4.83
CA GLU A 33 -24.12 -26.77 -3.84
C GLU A 33 -23.57 -25.46 -4.44
N LEU A 34 -23.71 -25.23 -5.76
CA LEU A 34 -23.16 -24.04 -6.38
C LEU A 34 -23.97 -22.79 -6.02
N PRO A 35 -23.31 -21.71 -5.58
CA PRO A 35 -23.98 -20.42 -5.40
C PRO A 35 -24.44 -19.85 -6.74
N SER A 36 -25.46 -19.00 -6.69
CA SER A 36 -25.99 -18.33 -7.88
C SER A 36 -24.98 -17.30 -8.43
N TYR A 37 -24.79 -17.26 -9.75
CA TYR A 37 -23.98 -16.27 -10.45
C TYR A 37 -24.70 -14.92 -10.63
N GLU A 38 -26.00 -14.83 -10.31
CA GLU A 38 -26.79 -13.61 -10.43
C GLU A 38 -26.34 -12.50 -9.48
N VAL A 39 -25.64 -12.87 -8.39
CA VAL A 39 -25.07 -11.89 -7.46
C VAL A 39 -24.03 -10.99 -8.13
N LEU A 40 -23.39 -11.45 -9.22
CA LEU A 40 -22.42 -10.64 -9.99
C LEU A 40 -23.08 -9.46 -10.72
N ALA A 41 -24.37 -9.56 -11.08
CA ALA A 41 -25.10 -8.47 -11.71
C ALA A 41 -25.39 -7.32 -10.75
N LYS A 42 -25.49 -7.62 -9.45
CA LYS A 42 -25.80 -6.66 -8.37
C LYS A 42 -24.59 -6.35 -7.50
N TYR A 43 -23.41 -6.79 -7.90
CA TYR A 43 -22.21 -6.63 -7.10
C TYR A 43 -21.80 -5.16 -7.07
N GLU A 44 -21.86 -4.56 -5.89
CA GLU A 44 -21.28 -3.28 -5.57
C GLU A 44 -20.05 -3.54 -4.71
N PRO A 45 -18.83 -3.37 -5.26
CA PRO A 45 -17.63 -3.57 -4.46
C PRO A 45 -17.59 -2.56 -3.31
N PRO A 46 -16.98 -2.92 -2.15
CA PRO A 46 -16.57 -1.91 -1.18
C PRO A 46 -15.72 -0.84 -1.88
N VAL A 47 -16.09 0.43 -1.70
CA VAL A 47 -15.39 1.59 -2.25
C VAL A 47 -14.81 2.42 -1.12
N THR A 48 -13.63 2.96 -1.33
CA THR A 48 -12.95 3.84 -0.37
C THR A 48 -13.77 5.10 -0.08
N THR A 49 -14.03 5.36 1.20
CA THR A 49 -14.57 6.65 1.66
C THR A 49 -13.49 7.73 1.57
N ARG A 50 -13.85 8.89 1.03
CA ARG A 50 -12.95 10.04 0.86
C ARG A 50 -13.42 11.23 1.67
N ILE A 51 -12.49 11.84 2.38
CA ILE A 51 -12.74 13.02 3.21
C ILE A 51 -12.02 14.20 2.61
N HIS A 52 -12.75 15.29 2.41
CA HIS A 52 -12.25 16.53 1.86
C HIS A 52 -12.37 17.67 2.87
N ALA A 53 -11.41 18.60 2.83
CA ALA A 53 -11.49 19.90 3.48
C ALA A 53 -12.60 20.77 2.85
N ALA A 54 -12.86 21.94 3.44
CA ALA A 54 -13.90 22.86 2.97
C ALA A 54 -13.65 23.34 1.52
N ASP A 55 -12.38 23.42 1.10
CA ASP A 55 -11.94 23.82 -0.24
C ASP A 55 -11.95 22.68 -1.27
N GLY A 56 -12.23 21.45 -0.85
CA GLY A 56 -12.24 20.25 -1.69
C GLY A 56 -10.93 19.47 -1.72
N THR A 57 -9.89 19.90 -1.00
CA THR A 57 -8.63 19.15 -0.87
C THR A 57 -8.87 17.82 -0.14
N LEU A 58 -8.32 16.71 -0.65
CA LEU A 58 -8.42 15.39 -0.02
C LEU A 58 -7.55 15.35 1.25
N ILE A 59 -8.15 15.06 2.41
CA ILE A 59 -7.50 15.07 3.72
C ILE A 59 -7.46 13.70 4.42
N GLY A 60 -8.14 12.71 3.83
CA GLY A 60 -8.17 11.35 4.37
C GLY A 60 -8.94 10.38 3.49
N GLU A 61 -8.52 9.12 3.54
CA GLU A 61 -9.20 8.00 2.89
C GLU A 61 -9.37 6.86 3.90
N PHE A 62 -10.57 6.28 3.94
CA PHE A 62 -10.89 5.15 4.82
C PHE A 62 -11.40 3.97 4.00
N ALA A 63 -10.65 2.88 4.05
CA ALA A 63 -10.98 1.60 3.43
C ALA A 63 -10.21 0.46 4.12
N HIS A 64 -10.81 -0.73 4.18
CA HIS A 64 -10.05 -1.97 4.41
C HIS A 64 -9.30 -2.40 3.14
N GLU A 65 -9.97 -2.27 2.00
CA GLU A 65 -9.47 -2.59 0.67
C GLU A 65 -9.52 -1.32 -0.18
N ARG A 66 -8.37 -0.77 -0.60
CA ARG A 66 -8.37 0.42 -1.46
C ARG A 66 -8.84 0.00 -2.84
N ARG A 67 -10.10 0.29 -3.16
CA ARG A 67 -10.71 -0.04 -4.45
C ARG A 67 -11.30 1.22 -5.10
N LEU A 68 -11.03 1.36 -6.39
CA LEU A 68 -11.60 2.41 -7.23
C LEU A 68 -12.28 1.73 -8.42
N TYR A 69 -13.61 1.78 -8.44
CA TYR A 69 -14.38 1.19 -9.52
C TYR A 69 -14.22 2.01 -10.81
N VAL A 70 -13.91 1.32 -11.91
CA VAL A 70 -13.82 1.90 -13.25
C VAL A 70 -14.58 1.01 -14.24
N PRO A 71 -15.53 1.56 -15.00
CA PRO A 71 -16.24 0.79 -16.02
C PRO A 71 -15.28 0.37 -17.14
N ILE A 72 -15.54 -0.77 -17.78
CA ILE A 72 -14.60 -1.37 -18.76
C ILE A 72 -14.28 -0.46 -19.96
N GLN A 73 -15.19 0.45 -20.31
CA GLN A 73 -15.00 1.44 -21.37
C GLN A 73 -13.97 2.51 -21.00
N ALA A 74 -13.78 2.76 -19.71
CA ALA A 74 -12.78 3.69 -19.20
C ALA A 74 -11.41 3.02 -18.96
N VAL A 75 -11.31 1.70 -19.14
CA VAL A 75 -10.04 0.97 -19.05
C VAL A 75 -9.34 0.99 -20.42
N PRO A 76 -8.13 1.58 -20.53
CA PRO A 76 -7.40 1.64 -21.80
C PRO A 76 -7.07 0.25 -22.37
N PRO A 77 -7.01 0.10 -23.70
CA PRO A 77 -6.68 -1.16 -24.36
C PRO A 77 -5.39 -1.80 -23.84
N ILE A 78 -4.32 -1.01 -23.67
CA ILE A 78 -3.02 -1.50 -23.22
C ILE A 78 -3.08 -2.21 -21.85
N VAL A 79 -3.96 -1.75 -20.95
CA VAL A 79 -4.17 -2.39 -19.63
C VAL A 79 -4.90 -3.71 -19.81
N LYS A 80 -5.99 -3.73 -20.59
CA LYS A 80 -6.74 -4.97 -20.88
C LYS A 80 -5.83 -6.02 -21.52
N GLU A 81 -5.07 -5.61 -22.53
CA GLU A 81 -4.16 -6.45 -23.31
C GLU A 81 -3.02 -7.00 -22.46
N ALA A 82 -2.48 -6.22 -21.51
CA ALA A 82 -1.45 -6.69 -20.59
C ALA A 82 -1.96 -7.84 -19.70
N PHE A 83 -3.13 -7.68 -19.07
CA PHE A 83 -3.72 -8.71 -18.22
C PHE A 83 -4.12 -9.95 -19.01
N ILE A 84 -4.74 -9.78 -20.19
CA ILE A 84 -5.08 -10.89 -21.10
C ILE A 84 -3.81 -11.64 -21.51
N SER A 85 -2.73 -10.93 -21.85
CA SER A 85 -1.47 -11.55 -22.28
C SER A 85 -0.76 -12.30 -21.16
N ALA A 86 -0.84 -11.79 -19.93
CA ALA A 86 -0.19 -12.38 -18.76
C ALA A 86 -0.94 -13.61 -18.22
N GLU A 87 -2.28 -13.54 -18.18
CA GLU A 87 -3.12 -14.51 -17.47
C GLU A 87 -3.86 -15.45 -18.43
N ASP A 88 -4.44 -14.93 -19.51
CA ASP A 88 -5.40 -15.68 -20.34
C ASP A 88 -5.48 -15.17 -21.79
N LYS A 89 -4.50 -15.56 -22.62
CA LYS A 89 -4.40 -15.06 -23.99
C LYS A 89 -5.60 -15.38 -24.89
N ASN A 90 -6.38 -16.41 -24.53
CA ASN A 90 -7.54 -16.88 -25.27
C ASN A 90 -8.85 -16.39 -24.66
N PHE A 91 -8.81 -15.41 -23.76
CA PHE A 91 -9.95 -14.97 -22.95
C PHE A 91 -11.24 -14.76 -23.76
N TYR A 92 -11.15 -14.06 -24.90
CA TYR A 92 -12.32 -13.77 -25.74
C TYR A 92 -12.83 -14.95 -26.58
N SER A 93 -12.06 -16.04 -26.72
CA SER A 93 -12.39 -17.15 -27.63
C SER A 93 -12.92 -18.40 -26.93
N HIS A 94 -12.62 -18.62 -25.65
CA HIS A 94 -13.11 -19.79 -24.91
C HIS A 94 -14.40 -19.48 -24.13
N GLY A 95 -15.19 -20.51 -23.77
CA GLY A 95 -16.43 -20.38 -22.99
C GLY A 95 -16.23 -20.50 -21.48
N GLY A 96 -15.43 -19.61 -20.88
CA GLY A 96 -15.12 -19.61 -19.44
C GLY A 96 -13.97 -20.52 -19.00
N VAL A 97 -13.71 -21.61 -19.71
CA VAL A 97 -12.55 -22.50 -19.46
C VAL A 97 -11.78 -22.75 -20.76
N ASP A 98 -10.46 -22.55 -20.75
CA ASP A 98 -9.59 -22.87 -21.89
C ASP A 98 -9.16 -24.35 -21.84
N PHE A 99 -9.98 -25.21 -22.44
CA PHE A 99 -9.69 -26.65 -22.53
C PHE A 99 -8.35 -26.95 -23.24
N PHE A 100 -8.05 -26.23 -24.32
CA PHE A 100 -6.79 -26.41 -25.04
C PHE A 100 -5.59 -25.92 -24.20
N GLY A 101 -5.78 -24.83 -23.46
CA GLY A 101 -4.84 -24.30 -22.47
C GLY A 101 -4.53 -25.30 -21.36
N ILE A 102 -5.56 -25.94 -20.80
CA ILE A 102 -5.41 -27.00 -19.78
C ILE A 102 -4.62 -28.19 -20.33
N VAL A 103 -5.00 -28.73 -21.48
CA VAL A 103 -4.30 -29.87 -22.09
C VAL A 103 -2.84 -29.52 -22.37
N ARG A 104 -2.57 -28.32 -22.90
CA ARG A 104 -1.21 -27.82 -23.14
C ARG A 104 -0.42 -27.74 -21.83
N ALA A 105 -1.01 -27.18 -20.77
CA ALA A 105 -0.36 -27.07 -19.47
C ALA A 105 -0.05 -28.43 -18.86
N VAL A 106 -0.98 -29.40 -18.94
CA VAL A 106 -0.75 -30.78 -18.48
C VAL A 106 0.42 -31.43 -19.21
N VAL A 107 0.47 -31.33 -20.54
CA VAL A 107 1.57 -31.90 -21.34
C VAL A 107 2.90 -31.22 -21.01
N GLN A 108 2.92 -29.89 -20.86
CA GLN A 108 4.14 -29.16 -20.48
C GLN A 108 4.61 -29.52 -19.08
N ASN A 109 3.71 -29.58 -18.10
CA ASN A 109 4.03 -29.94 -16.72
C ASN A 109 4.51 -31.41 -16.61
N ALA A 110 3.95 -32.32 -17.40
CA ALA A 110 4.41 -33.71 -17.47
C ALA A 110 5.82 -33.82 -18.06
N LYS A 111 6.13 -33.04 -19.10
CA LYS A 111 7.50 -32.97 -19.67
C LYS A 111 8.50 -32.29 -18.73
N ALA A 112 8.04 -31.35 -17.92
CA ALA A 112 8.82 -30.66 -16.90
C ALA A 112 8.96 -31.46 -15.59
N TYR A 113 8.31 -32.62 -15.48
CA TYR A 113 8.34 -33.42 -14.26
C TYR A 113 9.75 -33.96 -14.00
N GLY A 114 10.36 -33.55 -12.88
CA GLY A 114 11.72 -33.93 -12.50
C GLY A 114 12.85 -33.02 -13.04
N SER A 115 12.54 -32.02 -13.87
CA SER A 115 13.55 -31.08 -14.40
C SER A 115 13.79 -29.83 -13.55
N GLY A 116 13.03 -29.67 -12.44
CA GLY A 116 13.04 -28.47 -11.61
C GLY A 116 12.41 -27.23 -12.27
N GLN A 117 11.87 -27.36 -13.48
CA GLN A 117 11.19 -26.27 -14.18
C GLN A 117 9.85 -25.92 -13.49
N ARG A 118 9.51 -24.62 -13.48
CA ARG A 118 8.27 -24.13 -12.85
C ARG A 118 7.05 -24.59 -13.63
N MET A 119 6.05 -25.09 -12.90
CA MET A 119 4.76 -25.49 -13.47
C MET A 119 4.01 -24.29 -14.06
N VAL A 120 3.37 -24.52 -15.20
CA VAL A 120 2.51 -23.54 -15.89
C VAL A 120 1.09 -23.65 -15.34
N GLY A 121 0.49 -22.51 -14.99
CA GLY A 121 -0.89 -22.41 -14.56
C GLY A 121 -1.86 -22.52 -15.75
N ALA A 122 -3.08 -23.00 -15.50
CA ALA A 122 -4.10 -23.19 -16.54
C ALA A 122 -5.46 -22.55 -16.17
N SER A 123 -5.46 -21.59 -15.23
CA SER A 123 -6.70 -20.96 -14.78
C SER A 123 -7.03 -19.76 -15.66
N THR A 124 -8.27 -19.66 -16.15
CA THR A 124 -8.75 -18.53 -16.96
C THR A 124 -9.13 -17.33 -16.11
N ILE A 125 -9.30 -16.16 -16.72
CA ILE A 125 -9.80 -14.96 -16.03
C ILE A 125 -11.21 -15.22 -15.46
N THR A 126 -12.10 -15.85 -16.23
CA THR A 126 -13.46 -16.18 -15.76
C THR A 126 -13.45 -17.12 -14.55
N GLN A 127 -12.49 -18.06 -14.50
CA GLN A 127 -12.28 -18.93 -13.33
C GLN A 127 -11.79 -18.14 -12.11
N GLN A 128 -10.92 -17.15 -12.29
CA GLN A 128 -10.48 -16.28 -11.19
C GLN A 128 -11.64 -15.42 -10.65
N VAL A 129 -12.50 -14.90 -11.52
CA VAL A 129 -13.74 -14.21 -11.09
C VAL A 129 -14.65 -15.16 -10.32
N ALA A 130 -14.91 -16.37 -10.83
CA ALA A 130 -15.71 -17.37 -10.13
C ALA A 130 -15.15 -17.67 -8.72
N LYS A 131 -13.82 -17.83 -8.63
CA LYS A 131 -13.13 -18.10 -7.37
C LYS A 131 -13.30 -16.94 -6.37
N ASN A 132 -12.98 -15.71 -6.78
CA ASN A 132 -12.90 -14.59 -5.84
C ASN A 132 -14.28 -14.16 -5.33
N PHE A 133 -15.32 -14.25 -6.16
CA PHE A 133 -16.64 -13.72 -5.83
C PHE A 133 -17.58 -14.73 -5.19
N LEU A 134 -17.43 -16.02 -5.53
CA LEU A 134 -18.46 -17.02 -5.27
C LEU A 134 -17.94 -18.23 -4.50
N LEU A 135 -16.63 -18.41 -4.33
CA LEU A 135 -16.07 -19.58 -3.66
C LEU A 135 -15.18 -19.17 -2.49
N THR A 136 -15.02 -20.09 -1.55
CA THR A 136 -14.06 -19.93 -0.45
C THR A 136 -12.62 -20.15 -0.91
N ASN A 137 -11.63 -19.73 -0.13
CA ASN A 137 -10.21 -19.85 -0.48
C ASN A 137 -9.59 -21.25 -0.25
N GLU A 138 -10.38 -22.28 0.01
CA GLU A 138 -9.90 -23.63 0.37
C GLU A 138 -9.22 -24.38 -0.78
N ARG A 139 -8.02 -24.93 -0.61
CA ARG A 139 -7.34 -25.63 -1.72
C ARG A 139 -7.81 -27.08 -1.88
N SER A 140 -8.94 -27.30 -2.55
CA SER A 140 -9.47 -28.63 -2.89
C SER A 140 -9.72 -28.82 -4.40
N ILE A 141 -9.73 -30.10 -4.84
CA ILE A 141 -10.11 -30.48 -6.21
C ILE A 141 -11.59 -30.15 -6.45
N ASP A 142 -12.44 -30.42 -5.47
CA ASP A 142 -13.88 -30.12 -5.46
C ASP A 142 -14.14 -28.63 -5.74
N ARG A 143 -13.42 -27.73 -5.06
CA ARG A 143 -13.50 -26.29 -5.34
C ARG A 143 -13.07 -25.98 -6.76
N LYS A 144 -12.01 -26.62 -7.28
CA LYS A 144 -11.54 -26.36 -8.65
C LYS A 144 -12.54 -26.84 -9.72
N ILE A 145 -13.26 -27.92 -9.46
CA ILE A 145 -14.37 -28.38 -10.31
C ILE A 145 -15.53 -27.37 -10.25
N LYS A 146 -15.93 -26.95 -9.05
CA LYS A 146 -16.96 -25.91 -8.84
C LYS A 146 -16.60 -24.61 -9.58
N GLU A 147 -15.35 -24.18 -9.48
CA GLU A 147 -14.79 -23.01 -10.17
C GLU A 147 -14.91 -23.12 -11.70
N ALA A 148 -14.59 -24.29 -12.27
CA ALA A 148 -14.70 -24.51 -13.72
C ALA A 148 -16.15 -24.48 -14.21
N ILE A 149 -17.07 -25.14 -13.49
CA ILE A 149 -18.50 -25.15 -13.85
C ILE A 149 -19.09 -23.74 -13.75
N LEU A 150 -18.78 -23.04 -12.67
CA LEU A 150 -19.25 -21.68 -12.42
C LEU A 150 -18.69 -20.70 -13.45
N ALA A 151 -17.41 -20.85 -13.83
CA ALA A 151 -16.82 -20.06 -14.90
C ALA A 151 -17.57 -20.23 -16.23
N MET A 152 -17.93 -21.46 -16.61
CA MET A 152 -18.73 -21.69 -17.83
C MET A 152 -20.12 -21.04 -17.73
N ARG A 153 -20.78 -21.10 -16.57
CA ARG A 153 -22.09 -20.46 -16.34
C ARG A 153 -22.00 -18.93 -16.42
N ILE A 154 -20.98 -18.34 -15.80
CA ILE A 154 -20.71 -16.90 -15.86
C ILE A 154 -20.47 -16.45 -17.31
N ASP A 155 -19.67 -17.21 -18.06
CA ASP A 155 -19.34 -16.88 -19.45
C ASP A 155 -20.56 -16.94 -20.40
N GLN A 156 -21.52 -17.81 -20.10
CA GLN A 156 -22.79 -17.88 -20.84
C GLN A 156 -23.74 -16.75 -20.45
N ALA A 157 -23.71 -16.31 -19.19
CA ALA A 157 -24.64 -15.32 -18.66
C ALA A 157 -24.19 -13.86 -18.91
N TYR A 158 -22.89 -13.60 -18.99
CA TYR A 158 -22.35 -12.25 -19.09
C TYR A 158 -21.42 -12.08 -20.30
N PRO A 159 -21.41 -10.90 -20.94
CA PRO A 159 -20.45 -10.61 -22.00
C PRO A 159 -19.03 -10.59 -21.44
N LYS A 160 -18.05 -10.96 -22.27
CA LYS A 160 -16.62 -10.99 -21.92
C LYS A 160 -16.11 -9.69 -21.29
N ASP A 161 -16.55 -8.56 -21.81
CA ASP A 161 -16.20 -7.24 -21.28
C ASP A 161 -16.67 -7.05 -19.83
N LYS A 162 -17.86 -7.58 -19.47
CA LYS A 162 -18.35 -7.50 -18.09
C LYS A 162 -17.53 -8.39 -17.15
N ILE A 163 -17.11 -9.56 -17.61
CA ILE A 163 -16.26 -10.47 -16.83
C ILE A 163 -14.88 -9.84 -16.61
N LEU A 164 -14.31 -9.23 -17.65
CA LEU A 164 -13.05 -8.52 -17.55
C LEU A 164 -13.17 -7.27 -16.65
N GLU A 165 -14.29 -6.56 -16.69
CA GLU A 165 -14.60 -5.46 -15.78
C GLU A 165 -14.54 -5.90 -14.32
N LEU A 166 -15.27 -6.98 -13.98
CA LEU A 166 -15.29 -7.53 -12.63
C LEU A 166 -13.89 -7.94 -12.18
N TYR A 167 -13.15 -8.63 -13.05
CA TYR A 167 -11.79 -9.06 -12.77
C TYR A 167 -10.85 -7.88 -12.50
N LEU A 168 -10.82 -6.88 -13.39
CA LEU A 168 -9.89 -5.75 -13.30
C LEU A 168 -10.23 -4.79 -12.15
N ASN A 169 -11.46 -4.80 -11.63
CA ASN A 169 -11.85 -4.01 -10.47
C ASN A 169 -11.66 -4.75 -9.13
N ASP A 170 -11.66 -6.08 -9.15
CA ASP A 170 -11.56 -6.90 -7.94
C ASP A 170 -10.14 -7.36 -7.63
N ILE A 171 -9.32 -7.63 -8.65
CA ILE A 171 -8.04 -8.31 -8.48
C ILE A 171 -7.12 -7.58 -7.48
N PHE A 172 -6.62 -8.31 -6.48
CA PHE A 172 -5.66 -7.77 -5.51
C PHE A 172 -4.28 -7.62 -6.16
N LEU A 173 -3.76 -6.38 -6.18
CA LEU A 173 -2.50 -6.04 -6.83
C LEU A 173 -1.39 -5.65 -5.84
N GLY A 174 -1.61 -5.77 -4.53
CA GLY A 174 -0.61 -5.44 -3.51
C GLY A 174 -0.76 -4.04 -2.95
N LEU A 175 -0.01 -3.72 -1.88
CA LEU A 175 -0.07 -2.42 -1.17
C LEU A 175 -1.51 -1.99 -0.80
N GLY A 176 -2.36 -2.95 -0.43
CA GLY A 176 -3.77 -2.72 -0.11
C GLY A 176 -4.64 -2.33 -1.31
N SER A 177 -4.12 -2.36 -2.53
CA SER A 177 -4.83 -1.97 -3.76
C SER A 177 -5.58 -3.15 -4.37
N TYR A 178 -6.88 -2.94 -4.59
CA TYR A 178 -7.78 -3.84 -5.29
C TYR A 178 -8.27 -3.16 -6.56
N GLY A 179 -8.06 -3.86 -7.66
CA GLY A 179 -8.34 -3.36 -9.00
C GLY A 179 -7.26 -2.43 -9.58
N VAL A 180 -7.25 -2.34 -10.91
CA VAL A 180 -6.20 -1.68 -11.68
C VAL A 180 -6.13 -0.17 -11.44
N ALA A 181 -7.25 0.48 -11.18
CA ALA A 181 -7.29 1.94 -11.00
C ALA A 181 -6.70 2.37 -9.66
N ALA A 182 -7.03 1.66 -8.58
CA ALA A 182 -6.42 1.89 -7.27
C ALA A 182 -4.92 1.58 -7.29
N ALA A 183 -4.52 0.52 -8.01
CA ALA A 183 -3.11 0.18 -8.17
C ALA A 183 -2.36 1.23 -9.01
N ALA A 184 -2.93 1.77 -10.08
CA ALA A 184 -2.30 2.82 -10.87
C ALA A 184 -1.96 4.07 -10.03
N LEU A 185 -2.87 4.49 -9.17
CA LEU A 185 -2.64 5.58 -8.22
C LEU A 185 -1.58 5.20 -7.18
N THR A 186 -1.70 4.03 -6.57
CA THR A 186 -0.79 3.59 -5.50
C THR A 186 0.64 3.38 -5.99
N TYR A 187 0.83 2.80 -7.18
CA TYR A 187 2.15 2.51 -7.72
C TYR A 187 2.74 3.69 -8.49
N PHE A 188 1.94 4.47 -9.22
CA PHE A 188 2.49 5.47 -10.17
C PHE A 188 1.99 6.89 -9.93
N ASN A 189 1.00 7.09 -9.06
CA ASN A 189 0.22 8.32 -8.96
C ASN A 189 -0.32 8.80 -10.31
N LYS A 190 -0.81 7.84 -11.13
CA LYS A 190 -1.31 8.06 -12.48
C LYS A 190 -2.75 7.58 -12.61
N SER A 191 -3.50 8.23 -13.49
CA SER A 191 -4.73 7.65 -14.04
C SER A 191 -4.41 6.50 -14.99
N LEU A 192 -5.40 5.64 -15.27
CA LEU A 192 -5.20 4.50 -16.18
C LEU A 192 -4.72 4.93 -17.59
N TYR A 193 -5.18 6.08 -18.08
CA TYR A 193 -4.83 6.60 -19.42
C TYR A 193 -3.38 7.07 -19.54
N GLU A 194 -2.72 7.33 -18.42
CA GLU A 194 -1.32 7.76 -18.38
C GLU A 194 -0.35 6.58 -18.23
N LEU A 195 -0.87 5.36 -18.11
CA LEU A 195 -0.06 4.16 -17.97
C LEU A 195 0.65 3.83 -19.28
N THR A 196 1.96 3.65 -19.18
CA THR A 196 2.80 3.17 -20.28
C THR A 196 2.70 1.65 -20.44
N LEU A 197 3.29 1.09 -21.50
CA LEU A 197 3.44 -0.36 -21.68
C LEU A 197 4.13 -1.02 -20.47
N ALA A 198 5.18 -0.38 -19.95
CA ALA A 198 5.91 -0.87 -18.78
C ALA A 198 5.04 -0.85 -17.51
N ASP A 199 4.26 0.21 -17.32
CA ASP A 199 3.36 0.36 -16.17
C ASP A 199 2.25 -0.70 -16.21
N ALA A 200 1.56 -0.84 -17.34
CA ALA A 200 0.49 -1.82 -17.54
C ALA A 200 1.00 -3.26 -17.40
N ALA A 201 2.17 -3.56 -17.98
CA ALA A 201 2.80 -4.87 -17.85
C ALA A 201 3.22 -5.19 -16.40
N TYR A 202 3.62 -4.18 -15.62
CA TYR A 202 3.93 -4.37 -14.21
C TYR A 202 2.67 -4.65 -13.41
N LEU A 203 1.57 -3.92 -13.62
CA LEU A 203 0.29 -4.24 -12.96
C LEU A 203 -0.18 -5.66 -13.29
N ALA A 204 -0.07 -6.07 -14.56
CA ALA A 204 -0.42 -7.43 -15.00
C ALA A 204 0.55 -8.53 -14.52
N ALA A 205 1.72 -8.17 -14.00
CA ALA A 205 2.66 -9.12 -13.39
C ALA A 205 2.25 -9.53 -11.96
N LEU A 206 1.48 -8.68 -11.27
CA LEU A 206 1.15 -8.80 -9.84
C LEU A 206 0.15 -9.91 -9.48
N PRO A 207 -0.89 -10.25 -10.27
CA PRO A 207 -1.91 -11.25 -9.89
C PRO A 207 -1.34 -12.60 -9.43
N LYS A 208 -0.24 -13.03 -10.04
CA LYS A 208 0.45 -14.28 -9.68
C LYS A 208 1.00 -14.29 -8.25
N GLY A 209 1.28 -13.13 -7.66
CA GLY A 209 1.77 -13.01 -6.30
C GLY A 209 2.31 -11.62 -6.01
N PRO A 210 1.47 -10.66 -5.59
CA PRO A 210 1.88 -9.27 -5.42
C PRO A 210 3.06 -9.10 -4.46
N ASN A 211 3.08 -9.89 -3.38
CA ASN A 211 4.16 -9.88 -2.40
C ASN A 211 5.49 -10.44 -2.94
N ASN A 212 5.46 -11.35 -3.91
CA ASN A 212 6.67 -11.92 -4.54
C ASN A 212 7.31 -10.96 -5.56
N TYR A 213 6.51 -10.03 -6.07
CA TYR A 213 6.89 -9.03 -7.07
C TYR A 213 6.79 -7.61 -6.49
N HIS A 214 7.02 -7.47 -5.19
CA HIS A 214 6.97 -6.19 -4.49
C HIS A 214 8.02 -5.24 -5.07
N PRO A 215 7.64 -4.01 -5.47
CA PRO A 215 8.49 -3.16 -6.31
C PRO A 215 9.77 -2.71 -5.62
N PHE A 216 9.77 -2.72 -4.29
CA PHE A 216 10.91 -2.25 -3.53
C PHE A 216 11.63 -3.33 -2.71
N ARG A 217 10.98 -4.47 -2.42
CA ARG A 217 11.62 -5.59 -1.70
C ARG A 217 12.28 -6.57 -2.64
N PHE A 218 11.65 -6.76 -3.81
CA PHE A 218 12.04 -7.75 -4.80
C PHE A 218 12.04 -7.10 -6.20
N THR A 219 12.65 -5.92 -6.31
CA THR A 219 12.68 -5.08 -7.52
C THR A 219 13.15 -5.86 -8.75
N GLU A 220 14.23 -6.63 -8.64
CA GLU A 220 14.74 -7.43 -9.75
C GLU A 220 13.73 -8.48 -10.22
N ARG A 221 13.12 -9.23 -9.29
CA ARG A 221 12.09 -10.23 -9.61
C ARG A 221 10.85 -9.59 -10.23
N ALA A 222 10.49 -8.39 -9.77
CA ALA A 222 9.39 -7.60 -10.30
C ALA A 222 9.68 -7.15 -11.74
N ILE A 223 10.90 -6.67 -12.02
CA ILE A 223 11.35 -6.31 -13.37
C ILE A 223 11.35 -7.53 -14.29
N GLU A 224 11.91 -8.66 -13.86
CA GLU A 224 11.90 -9.91 -14.64
C GLU A 224 10.47 -10.35 -15.00
N ARG A 225 9.55 -10.29 -14.02
CA ARG A 225 8.17 -10.67 -14.24
C ARG A 225 7.43 -9.70 -15.16
N ARG A 226 7.63 -8.38 -15.01
CA ARG A 226 7.12 -7.36 -15.93
C ARG A 226 7.62 -7.62 -17.35
N ASN A 227 8.92 -7.85 -17.51
CA ASN A 227 9.53 -8.09 -18.82
C ASN A 227 8.95 -9.35 -19.49
N TRP A 228 8.68 -10.40 -18.72
CA TRP A 228 7.96 -11.58 -19.22
C TRP A 228 6.55 -11.24 -19.71
N VAL A 229 5.82 -10.32 -19.05
CA VAL A 229 4.51 -9.85 -19.54
C VAL A 229 4.66 -9.05 -20.83
N ILE A 230 5.66 -8.17 -20.92
CA ILE A 230 5.96 -7.42 -22.14
C ILE A 230 6.22 -8.38 -23.31
N ASP A 231 7.04 -9.40 -23.11
CA ASP A 231 7.32 -10.40 -24.15
C ASP A 231 6.03 -11.14 -24.58
N ARG A 232 5.11 -11.42 -23.65
CA ARG A 232 3.79 -11.99 -23.97
C ARG A 232 2.92 -11.03 -24.79
N MET A 233 2.95 -9.74 -24.48
CA MET A 233 2.21 -8.74 -25.25
C MET A 233 2.75 -8.63 -26.68
N VAL A 234 4.07 -8.70 -26.86
CA VAL A 234 4.71 -8.72 -28.19
C VAL A 234 4.34 -9.99 -28.96
N GLU A 235 4.44 -11.17 -28.32
CA GLU A 235 4.04 -12.46 -28.93
C GLU A 235 2.56 -12.48 -29.37
N ASN A 236 1.69 -11.81 -28.62
CA ASN A 236 0.27 -11.71 -28.92
C ASN A 236 -0.07 -10.57 -29.90
N GLY A 237 0.91 -9.76 -30.31
CA GLY A 237 0.74 -8.69 -31.29
C GLY A 237 0.17 -7.38 -30.73
N TYR A 238 0.16 -7.19 -29.41
CA TYR A 238 -0.30 -5.94 -28.77
C TYR A 238 0.80 -4.88 -28.64
N ALA A 239 2.06 -5.26 -28.88
CA ALA A 239 3.19 -4.34 -28.96
C ALA A 239 4.20 -4.83 -30.02
N THR A 240 4.93 -3.90 -30.62
CA THR A 240 6.07 -4.24 -31.50
C THR A 240 7.29 -4.66 -30.67
N ALA A 241 8.21 -5.40 -31.29
CA ALA A 241 9.47 -5.76 -30.63
C ALA A 241 10.27 -4.53 -30.15
N ALA A 242 10.27 -3.45 -30.95
CA ALA A 242 10.95 -2.21 -30.60
C ALA A 242 10.32 -1.52 -29.37
N GLU A 243 8.99 -1.46 -29.28
CA GLU A 243 8.29 -0.95 -28.10
C GLU A 243 8.54 -1.82 -26.87
N GLY A 244 8.54 -3.14 -27.05
CA GLY A 244 8.85 -4.09 -25.98
C GLY A 244 10.26 -3.90 -25.42
N ASP A 245 11.27 -3.77 -26.29
CA ASP A 245 12.66 -3.56 -25.86
C ASP A 245 12.85 -2.19 -25.19
N ALA A 246 12.21 -1.13 -25.71
CA ALA A 246 12.20 0.19 -25.09
C ALA A 246 11.55 0.18 -23.70
N ALA A 247 10.44 -0.54 -23.52
CA ALA A 247 9.77 -0.67 -22.24
C ALA A 247 10.59 -1.50 -21.23
N LYS A 248 11.26 -2.57 -21.67
CA LYS A 248 12.12 -3.41 -20.81
C LYS A 248 13.34 -2.65 -20.28
N ALA A 249 13.83 -1.64 -21.00
CA ALA A 249 14.95 -0.80 -20.59
C ALA A 249 14.59 0.19 -19.44
N GLN A 250 13.30 0.39 -19.15
CA GLN A 250 12.86 1.29 -18.08
C GLN A 250 12.91 0.61 -16.71
N GLY A 251 13.17 1.39 -15.66
CA GLY A 251 12.95 0.95 -14.26
C GLY A 251 11.45 0.74 -13.97
N LEU A 252 11.10 0.33 -12.75
CA LEU A 252 9.69 0.15 -12.40
C LEU A 252 8.90 1.46 -12.27
N GLY A 253 9.56 2.62 -12.08
CA GLY A 253 8.88 3.92 -12.04
C GLY A 253 7.88 4.10 -10.89
N VAL A 254 7.95 3.27 -9.84
CA VAL A 254 7.00 3.30 -8.72
C VAL A 254 7.28 4.49 -7.81
N VAL A 255 6.23 5.23 -7.46
CA VAL A 255 6.30 6.36 -6.52
C VAL A 255 6.40 5.86 -5.08
N THR A 256 7.17 6.56 -4.27
CA THR A 256 7.20 6.35 -2.82
C THR A 256 6.08 7.19 -2.20
N ALA A 257 5.45 6.72 -1.13
CA ALA A 257 4.29 7.36 -0.48
C ALA A 257 4.53 8.78 0.10
N SER A 258 5.60 9.47 -0.31
CA SER A 258 6.01 10.76 0.26
C SER A 258 5.35 12.00 -0.36
N GLU A 259 4.57 11.87 -1.44
CA GLU A 259 3.92 13.03 -2.08
C GLU A 259 2.47 13.23 -1.61
N GLN A 260 1.69 12.16 -1.42
CA GLN A 260 0.30 12.27 -0.95
C GLN A 260 0.18 12.58 0.56
N ASP A 261 1.07 12.02 1.39
CA ASP A 261 0.98 12.13 2.85
C ASP A 261 1.44 13.50 3.39
N ARG A 262 2.17 14.31 2.59
CA ARG A 262 2.78 15.56 3.06
C ARG A 262 1.81 16.74 3.20
N ILE A 263 0.58 16.65 2.68
CA ILE A 263 -0.27 17.85 2.50
C ILE A 263 -1.25 18.10 3.64
N THR A 264 -1.44 17.20 4.62
CA THR A 264 -2.47 17.47 5.63
C THR A 264 -2.09 17.16 7.07
N HIS A 265 -1.65 18.20 7.79
CA HIS A 265 -1.56 18.31 9.24
C HIS A 265 -2.94 18.27 9.96
N ALA A 266 -3.84 17.43 9.45
CA ALA A 266 -5.23 17.36 9.88
C ALA A 266 -5.57 15.99 10.49
N GLU A 267 -4.57 15.21 10.90
CA GLU A 267 -4.74 13.83 11.36
C GLU A 267 -5.75 13.73 12.51
N TYR A 268 -5.66 14.63 13.50
CA TYR A 268 -6.63 14.71 14.60
C TYR A 268 -8.05 15.05 14.12
N PHE A 269 -8.18 15.96 13.16
CA PHE A 269 -9.48 16.36 12.61
C PHE A 269 -10.08 15.21 11.79
N THR A 270 -9.30 14.61 10.90
CA THR A 270 -9.68 13.46 10.06
C THR A 270 -10.07 12.26 10.92
N GLU A 271 -9.35 11.98 12.00
CA GLU A 271 -9.69 10.92 12.95
C GLU A 271 -10.99 11.22 13.71
N GLU A 272 -11.24 12.48 14.10
CA GLU A 272 -12.52 12.86 14.71
C GLU A 272 -13.69 12.69 13.73
N VAL A 273 -13.51 13.05 12.46
CA VAL A 273 -14.50 12.80 11.41
C VAL A 273 -14.74 11.29 11.24
N ARG A 274 -13.68 10.46 11.26
CA ARG A 274 -13.80 9.00 11.21
C ARG A 274 -14.71 8.47 12.33
N ARG A 275 -14.48 8.91 13.57
CA ARG A 275 -15.28 8.52 14.74
C ARG A 275 -16.74 8.92 14.57
N GLN A 276 -17.01 10.16 14.17
CA GLN A 276 -18.37 10.64 13.93
C GLN A 276 -19.08 9.86 12.81
N LEU A 277 -18.37 9.51 11.73
CA LEU A 277 -18.94 8.71 10.64
C LEU A 277 -19.29 7.29 11.11
N ILE A 278 -18.45 6.68 11.95
CA ILE A 278 -18.76 5.38 12.56
C ILE A 278 -20.01 5.49 13.44
N ASP A 279 -20.11 6.52 14.25
CA ASP A 279 -21.27 6.71 15.14
C ASP A 279 -22.57 6.94 14.35
N MET A 280 -22.52 7.65 13.22
CA MET A 280 -23.69 7.95 12.40
C MET A 280 -24.09 6.82 11.45
N TYR A 281 -23.13 6.15 10.81
CA TYR A 281 -23.38 5.22 9.69
C TYR A 281 -22.90 3.80 9.95
N GLY A 282 -22.15 3.57 11.03
CA GLY A 282 -21.51 2.30 11.33
C GLY A 282 -20.21 2.08 10.55
N GLU A 283 -19.41 1.14 11.06
CA GLU A 283 -18.09 0.82 10.52
C GLU A 283 -18.15 0.37 9.05
N LYS A 284 -19.14 -0.48 8.71
CA LYS A 284 -19.32 -0.98 7.35
C LYS A 284 -19.55 0.15 6.34
N ALA A 285 -20.42 1.11 6.64
CA ALA A 285 -20.70 2.21 5.72
C ALA A 285 -19.47 3.12 5.54
N LEU A 286 -18.69 3.34 6.59
CA LEU A 286 -17.44 4.09 6.50
C LEU A 286 -16.42 3.38 5.60
N TYR A 287 -16.13 2.11 5.83
CA TYR A 287 -15.01 1.43 5.16
C TYR A 287 -15.37 0.80 3.80
N GLU A 288 -16.66 0.59 3.53
CA GLU A 288 -17.14 -0.09 2.32
C GLU A 288 -18.13 0.76 1.50
N GLY A 289 -18.73 1.80 2.07
CA GLY A 289 -19.84 2.54 1.46
C GLY A 289 -19.44 3.61 0.45
N GLY A 290 -18.15 3.90 0.26
CA GLY A 290 -17.70 4.91 -0.70
C GLY A 290 -18.21 6.32 -0.42
N LEU A 291 -18.30 6.73 0.85
CA LEU A 291 -18.83 8.04 1.22
C LEU A 291 -17.95 9.15 0.66
N SER A 292 -18.58 10.20 0.13
CA SER A 292 -17.91 11.45 -0.21
C SER A 292 -18.21 12.48 0.87
N VAL A 293 -17.24 12.71 1.74
CA VAL A 293 -17.39 13.54 2.94
C VAL A 293 -16.71 14.87 2.71
N ARG A 294 -17.45 15.98 2.86
CA ARG A 294 -16.90 17.33 2.87
C ARG A 294 -17.00 17.90 4.27
N THR A 295 -15.87 18.28 4.84
CA THR A 295 -15.75 18.80 6.20
C THR A 295 -15.82 20.33 6.25
N THR A 296 -15.77 20.87 7.46
CA THR A 296 -15.63 22.31 7.71
C THR A 296 -14.19 22.77 7.87
N LEU A 297 -13.23 21.85 7.74
CA LEU A 297 -11.80 22.12 7.93
C LEU A 297 -11.32 23.19 6.95
N ASP A 298 -10.73 24.25 7.49
CA ASP A 298 -9.98 25.26 6.76
C ASP A 298 -8.49 24.95 6.94
N LEU A 299 -7.80 24.61 5.85
CA LEU A 299 -6.40 24.17 5.89
C LEU A 299 -5.44 25.28 6.34
N ASN A 300 -5.76 26.55 6.06
CA ASN A 300 -4.94 27.67 6.50
C ASN A 300 -5.06 27.85 8.02
N LEU A 301 -6.29 27.82 8.54
CA LEU A 301 -6.51 27.88 9.98
C LEU A 301 -5.96 26.65 10.70
N GLN A 302 -6.02 25.46 10.08
CA GLN A 302 -5.43 24.24 10.62
C GLN A 302 -3.91 24.36 10.78
N ALA A 303 -3.22 24.86 9.75
CA ALA A 303 -1.78 25.09 9.80
C ALA A 303 -1.42 26.11 10.89
N MET A 304 -2.16 27.22 11.00
CA MET A 304 -1.95 28.22 12.04
C MET A 304 -2.21 27.68 13.44
N ALA A 305 -3.29 26.91 13.64
CA ALA A 305 -3.65 26.31 14.93
C ALA A 305 -2.59 25.31 15.39
N ARG A 306 -2.10 24.46 14.48
CA ARG A 306 -0.99 23.54 14.77
C ARG A 306 0.26 24.29 15.17
N GLN A 307 0.69 25.27 14.37
CA GLN A 307 1.89 26.05 14.65
C GLN A 307 1.79 26.75 16.01
N ALA A 308 0.67 27.43 16.28
CA ALA A 308 0.45 28.13 17.54
C ALA A 308 0.48 27.19 18.76
N LEU A 309 -0.15 26.02 18.68
CA LEU A 309 -0.11 25.03 19.75
C LEU A 309 1.31 24.49 19.94
N MET A 310 1.98 24.09 18.86
CA MET A 310 3.35 23.56 18.90
C MET A 310 4.32 24.57 19.51
N ASP A 311 4.31 25.81 19.03
CA ASP A 311 5.15 26.88 19.56
C ASP A 311 4.88 27.13 21.05
N GLY A 312 3.61 27.14 21.46
CA GLY A 312 3.24 27.27 22.86
C GLY A 312 3.78 26.14 23.73
N LEU A 313 3.61 24.88 23.31
CA LEU A 313 4.08 23.70 24.03
C LEU A 313 5.61 23.67 24.09
N VAL A 314 6.31 23.94 22.97
CA VAL A 314 7.77 23.98 22.91
C VAL A 314 8.32 25.10 23.78
N ASN A 315 7.74 26.29 23.71
CA ASN A 315 8.19 27.43 24.52
C ASN A 315 8.03 27.15 26.02
N PHE A 316 6.89 26.58 26.43
CA PHE A 316 6.68 26.17 27.81
C PHE A 316 7.67 25.09 28.25
N ASP A 317 7.85 24.06 27.43
CA ASP A 317 8.73 22.93 27.71
C ASP A 317 10.19 23.36 27.88
N ARG A 318 10.67 24.24 27.00
CA ARG A 318 12.03 24.79 27.07
C ARG A 318 12.29 25.55 28.37
N GLN A 319 11.28 26.21 28.94
CA GLN A 319 11.41 26.88 30.24
C GLN A 319 11.56 25.89 31.41
N GLN A 320 11.10 24.64 31.25
CA GLN A 320 11.28 23.58 32.24
C GLN A 320 12.66 22.92 32.18
N GLY A 321 13.40 23.13 31.08
CA GLY A 321 14.76 22.66 30.88
C GLY A 321 14.88 21.37 30.06
N TRP A 322 16.13 20.99 29.81
CA TRP A 322 16.54 19.82 29.06
C TRP A 322 16.49 18.54 29.89
N ARG A 323 15.94 17.47 29.32
CA ARG A 323 15.73 16.18 29.97
C ARG A 323 16.69 15.09 29.50
N GLY A 324 17.54 15.40 28.53
CA GLY A 324 18.46 14.44 27.93
C GLY A 324 18.00 13.98 26.55
N ALA A 325 18.88 13.20 25.91
CA ALA A 325 18.61 12.57 24.62
C ALA A 325 17.43 11.59 24.69
N ILE A 326 16.86 11.28 23.52
CA ILE A 326 15.75 10.33 23.38
C ILE A 326 16.22 8.91 23.74
N THR A 327 17.40 8.56 23.22
CA THR A 327 18.11 7.31 23.48
C THR A 327 19.58 7.53 23.11
N GLU A 328 20.41 6.52 23.30
CA GLU A 328 21.80 6.46 22.85
C GLU A 328 21.95 5.30 21.85
N ILE A 329 22.78 5.48 20.83
CA ILE A 329 23.16 4.41 19.89
C ILE A 329 24.68 4.34 19.76
N ASP A 330 25.17 3.15 19.45
CA ASP A 330 26.60 2.93 19.18
C ASP A 330 26.97 3.49 17.80
N VAL A 331 27.86 4.49 17.79
CA VAL A 331 28.36 5.15 16.58
C VAL A 331 29.72 4.60 16.10
N SER A 332 30.25 3.55 16.76
CA SER A 332 31.49 2.89 16.33
C SER A 332 31.33 2.09 15.03
N TYR A 333 30.09 1.75 14.68
CA TYR A 333 29.70 1.10 13.43
C TYR A 333 28.87 2.05 12.55
N ASP A 334 28.12 1.50 11.60
CA ASP A 334 27.23 2.28 10.76
C ASP A 334 26.02 2.81 11.56
N TRP A 335 26.17 4.03 12.07
CA TRP A 335 25.12 4.74 12.83
C TRP A 335 23.82 4.93 12.04
N GLY A 336 23.87 4.86 10.70
CA GLY A 336 22.70 5.00 9.85
C GLY A 336 21.69 3.89 10.07
N GLU A 337 22.14 2.64 10.25
CA GLU A 337 21.24 1.51 10.51
C GLU A 337 20.59 1.64 11.89
N GLY A 338 21.35 1.96 12.94
CA GLY A 338 20.81 2.14 14.29
C GLY A 338 19.81 3.31 14.40
N LEU A 339 20.09 4.44 13.73
CA LEU A 339 19.17 5.58 13.73
C LEU A 339 17.90 5.31 12.90
N ALA A 340 17.96 4.43 11.91
CA ALA A 340 16.82 4.06 11.07
C ALA A 340 15.71 3.32 11.82
N GLU A 341 16.10 2.52 12.82
CA GLU A 341 15.20 1.73 13.67
C GLU A 341 14.29 2.62 14.54
N ILE A 342 14.72 3.85 14.81
CA ILE A 342 13.96 4.81 15.60
C ILE A 342 12.92 5.47 14.70
N SER A 343 11.66 5.35 15.12
CA SER A 343 10.52 5.94 14.40
C SER A 343 10.49 7.46 14.63
N PRO A 344 10.56 8.28 13.57
CA PRO A 344 10.46 9.74 13.71
C PRO A 344 9.01 10.18 13.93
N LEU A 345 8.83 11.43 14.36
CA LEU A 345 7.52 12.10 14.31
C LEU A 345 7.17 12.42 12.84
N SER A 346 6.42 11.54 12.19
CA SER A 346 6.07 11.66 10.76
C SER A 346 5.25 12.91 10.42
N ASP A 347 4.52 13.44 11.40
CA ASP A 347 3.65 14.61 11.32
C ASP A 347 4.33 15.91 11.78
N VAL A 348 5.61 15.85 12.13
CA VAL A 348 6.47 17.02 12.45
C VAL A 348 7.70 17.00 11.51
N PRO A 349 7.50 17.24 10.20
CA PRO A 349 8.57 17.08 9.20
C PRO A 349 9.72 18.08 9.35
N GLU A 350 9.48 19.19 10.06
CA GLU A 350 10.51 20.20 10.36
C GLU A 350 11.59 19.64 11.30
N TRP A 351 11.24 18.64 12.11
CA TRP A 351 12.13 18.02 13.09
C TRP A 351 12.70 16.72 12.54
N LYS A 352 14.02 16.69 12.38
CA LYS A 352 14.78 15.53 11.93
C LYS A 352 15.34 14.80 13.15
N LEU A 353 15.29 13.47 13.15
CA LEU A 353 16.07 12.68 14.10
C LEU A 353 17.55 12.75 13.73
N ALA A 354 18.42 12.90 14.72
CA ALA A 354 19.86 12.94 14.52
C ALA A 354 20.60 12.24 15.65
N VAL A 355 21.76 11.67 15.34
CA VAL A 355 22.70 11.10 16.31
C VAL A 355 23.92 11.99 16.45
N VAL A 356 24.40 12.22 17.66
CA VAL A 356 25.63 12.98 17.93
C VAL A 356 26.85 12.12 17.59
N LEU A 357 27.66 12.59 16.64
CA LEU A 357 28.85 11.91 16.15
C LEU A 357 30.12 12.39 16.85
N SER A 358 30.21 13.70 17.10
CA SER A 358 31.34 14.32 17.79
C SER A 358 30.87 15.56 18.54
N VAL A 359 31.60 15.91 19.61
CA VAL A 359 31.31 17.09 20.42
C VAL A 359 32.60 17.87 20.64
N SER A 360 32.60 19.13 20.22
CA SER A 360 33.72 20.07 20.39
C SER A 360 33.38 21.14 21.45
N ASP A 361 34.28 22.11 21.63
CA ASP A 361 34.06 23.23 22.55
C ASP A 361 33.01 24.23 22.04
N SER A 362 32.73 24.28 20.73
CA SER A 362 31.84 25.26 20.09
C SER A 362 30.59 24.68 19.43
N GLU A 363 30.63 23.43 19.00
CA GLU A 363 29.52 22.75 18.31
C GLU A 363 29.51 21.23 18.54
N ALA A 364 28.36 20.61 18.27
CA ALA A 364 28.21 19.16 18.15
C ALA A 364 27.92 18.77 16.70
N GLU A 365 28.67 17.82 16.16
CA GLU A 365 28.40 17.25 14.84
C GLU A 365 27.35 16.15 14.97
N VAL A 366 26.37 16.14 14.07
CA VAL A 366 25.27 15.19 14.07
C VAL A 366 25.08 14.50 12.72
N GLY A 367 24.78 13.20 12.77
CA GLY A 367 24.33 12.40 11.64
C GLY A 367 22.81 12.42 11.58
N LEU A 368 22.24 12.83 10.45
CA LEU A 368 20.80 12.97 10.27
C LEU A 368 20.20 11.66 9.78
N ARG A 369 19.02 11.32 10.29
CA ARG A 369 18.24 10.17 9.82
C ARG A 369 17.84 10.39 8.36
N THR A 370 18.30 9.51 7.49
CA THR A 370 17.89 9.49 6.08
C THR A 370 16.64 8.62 5.90
N GLY A 371 15.97 8.77 4.76
CA GLY A 371 14.84 7.92 4.41
C GLY A 371 15.25 6.45 4.30
N LEU A 372 14.34 5.54 4.65
CA LEU A 372 14.51 4.14 4.32
C LEU A 372 14.51 3.98 2.79
N ILE A 373 15.29 3.03 2.28
CA ILE A 373 15.10 2.56 0.91
C ILE A 373 13.66 2.03 0.86
N PRO A 374 12.82 2.57 -0.04
CA PRO A 374 11.40 2.25 -0.11
C PRO A 374 11.15 0.76 0.03
N GLY A 375 10.10 0.38 0.79
CA GLY A 375 9.72 -0.99 1.08
C GLY A 375 10.79 -1.91 1.68
N THR A 376 11.97 -1.42 2.06
CA THR A 376 12.92 -2.15 2.89
C THR A 376 12.96 -1.56 4.29
N THR A 377 13.58 -2.27 5.22
CA THR A 377 13.93 -1.75 6.56
C THR A 377 15.32 -1.13 6.60
N ARG A 378 15.97 -0.93 5.44
CA ARG A 378 17.36 -0.49 5.35
C ARG A 378 17.44 0.97 4.92
N VAL A 379 18.44 1.68 5.41
CA VAL A 379 18.80 3.01 4.90
C VAL A 379 19.68 2.92 3.66
N GLY A 380 19.61 3.94 2.81
CA GLY A 380 20.54 4.09 1.69
C GLY A 380 21.99 4.23 2.18
N PRO A 381 22.99 4.12 1.29
CA PRO A 381 24.39 4.35 1.64
C PRO A 381 24.68 5.82 1.98
N GLU A 382 23.78 6.73 1.63
CA GLU A 382 23.94 8.16 1.87
C GLU A 382 23.87 8.47 3.37
N ARG A 383 24.85 9.26 3.83
CA ARG A 383 24.94 9.75 5.20
C ARG A 383 24.87 11.27 5.13
N ALA A 384 23.78 11.83 5.66
CA ALA A 384 23.63 13.27 5.78
C ALA A 384 24.12 13.71 7.16
N THR A 385 24.87 14.80 7.22
CA THR A 385 25.40 15.34 8.48
C THR A 385 25.09 16.82 8.62
N GLY A 386 25.26 17.34 9.83
CA GLY A 386 25.08 18.74 10.17
C GLY A 386 25.75 19.08 11.49
N VAL A 387 25.60 20.33 11.93
CA VAL A 387 26.13 20.80 13.21
C VAL A 387 25.06 21.48 14.04
N ILE A 388 25.16 21.34 15.36
CA ILE A 388 24.41 22.11 16.35
C ILE A 388 25.42 23.05 17.03
N PRO A 389 25.47 24.33 16.65
CA PRO A 389 26.29 25.32 17.34
C PRO A 389 25.86 25.50 18.80
N LEU A 390 26.77 25.92 19.67
CA LEU A 390 26.46 26.21 21.08
C LEU A 390 25.28 27.20 21.23
N SER A 391 25.20 28.22 20.36
CA SER A 391 24.10 29.20 20.35
C SER A 391 22.72 28.55 20.21
N GLU A 392 22.66 27.40 19.53
CA GLU A 392 21.44 26.69 19.20
C GLU A 392 21.01 25.64 20.25
N MET A 393 21.77 25.55 21.36
CA MET A 393 21.47 24.69 22.50
C MET A 393 21.56 25.40 23.86
N GLU A 394 21.77 26.72 23.93
CA GLU A 394 21.92 27.45 25.21
C GLU A 394 20.69 27.35 26.14
N TRP A 395 19.51 27.11 25.56
CA TRP A 395 18.28 26.93 26.30
C TRP A 395 18.29 25.63 27.13
N ALA A 396 19.11 24.63 26.75
CA ALA A 396 19.06 23.24 27.19
C ALA A 396 19.69 23.01 28.58
N LYS A 397 19.39 23.88 29.55
CA LYS A 397 19.82 23.70 30.94
C LYS A 397 19.10 22.49 31.51
N TRP A 398 19.84 21.57 32.14
CA TRP A 398 19.26 20.34 32.68
C TRP A 398 18.09 20.63 33.63
N ALA A 399 16.97 19.94 33.43
CA ALA A 399 15.75 20.05 34.22
C ALA A 399 15.89 19.34 35.59
N THR A 400 16.72 18.31 35.64
CA THR A 400 16.90 17.41 36.79
C THR A 400 18.36 17.02 37.00
N GLY A 401 18.65 16.35 38.12
CA GLY A 401 19.98 15.82 38.42
C GLY A 401 20.99 16.87 38.93
N LYS A 402 22.26 16.45 39.05
CA LYS A 402 23.34 17.27 39.65
C LYS A 402 23.66 18.53 38.85
N ARG A 403 23.37 18.54 37.55
CA ARG A 403 23.60 19.66 36.63
C ARG A 403 22.37 20.57 36.50
N LYS A 404 21.32 20.36 37.30
CA LYS A 404 20.06 21.10 37.18
C LYS A 404 20.28 22.61 37.19
N GLY A 405 19.78 23.29 36.14
CA GLY A 405 19.87 24.75 36.00
C GLY A 405 21.29 25.31 35.80
N ALA A 406 22.31 24.46 35.69
CA ALA A 406 23.68 24.91 35.45
C ALA A 406 23.79 25.67 34.11
N LYS A 407 24.65 26.69 34.07
CA LYS A 407 24.95 27.41 32.83
C LYS A 407 25.73 26.48 31.89
N ILE A 408 25.27 26.38 30.65
CA ILE A 408 25.95 25.68 29.57
C ILE A 408 27.14 26.53 29.11
N LYS A 409 28.34 25.95 29.08
CA LYS A 409 29.57 26.60 28.62
C LYS A 409 30.08 25.97 27.33
N THR A 410 29.95 24.66 27.21
CA THR A 410 30.35 23.89 26.03
C THR A 410 29.22 22.94 25.63
N PRO A 411 29.15 22.51 24.36
CA PRO A 411 28.19 21.50 23.91
C PRO A 411 28.23 20.19 24.73
N SER A 412 29.40 19.81 25.25
CA SER A 412 29.60 18.63 26.12
C SER A 412 28.93 18.73 27.50
N ASP A 413 28.43 19.91 27.89
CA ASP A 413 27.58 20.05 29.07
C ASP A 413 26.17 19.48 28.82
N VAL A 414 25.74 19.40 27.55
CA VAL A 414 24.38 19.05 27.10
C VAL A 414 24.33 17.70 26.41
N LEU A 415 25.25 17.45 25.47
CA LEU A 415 25.24 16.32 24.54
C LEU A 415 26.50 15.46 24.69
N SER A 416 26.33 14.16 24.46
CA SER A 416 27.40 13.16 24.40
C SER A 416 27.38 12.43 23.07
N VAL A 417 28.52 11.89 22.66
CA VAL A 417 28.61 11.05 21.44
C VAL A 417 27.69 9.83 21.60
N GLY A 418 26.89 9.54 20.57
CA GLY A 418 25.88 8.48 20.59
C GLY A 418 24.46 8.96 20.95
N ASP A 419 24.31 10.16 21.51
CA ASP A 419 23.00 10.72 21.86
C ASP A 419 22.12 10.87 20.61
N VAL A 420 20.89 10.36 20.67
CA VAL A 420 19.86 10.58 19.65
C VAL A 420 18.94 11.71 20.08
N VAL A 421 18.83 12.74 19.25
CA VAL A 421 18.07 13.96 19.53
C VAL A 421 17.22 14.37 18.32
N TYR A 422 16.22 15.23 18.58
CA TYR A 422 15.55 15.95 17.50
C TYR A 422 16.29 17.23 17.18
N VAL A 423 16.39 17.54 15.90
CA VAL A 423 17.01 18.76 15.39
C VAL A 423 16.12 19.42 14.35
N GLU A 424 16.15 20.74 14.27
CA GLU A 424 15.43 21.52 13.25
C GLU A 424 16.39 22.44 12.55
N GLU A 425 16.33 22.50 11.22
CA GLU A 425 17.29 23.27 10.43
C GLU A 425 17.12 24.78 10.69
N VAL A 426 18.23 25.49 10.88
CA VAL A 426 18.23 26.93 11.14
C VAL A 426 17.87 27.66 9.83
N ALA A 427 16.81 28.46 9.88
CA ALA A 427 16.35 29.21 8.71
C ALA A 427 17.47 30.10 8.14
N GLY A 428 17.80 29.91 6.86
CA GLY A 428 18.85 30.66 6.17
C GLY A 428 20.29 30.19 6.45
N SER A 429 20.49 29.12 7.22
CA SER A 429 21.82 28.54 7.50
C SER A 429 21.83 27.02 7.28
N PRO A 430 21.88 26.57 6.00
CA PRO A 430 21.86 25.15 5.67
C PRO A 430 22.97 24.37 6.38
N GLY A 431 22.62 23.21 6.94
CA GLY A 431 23.54 22.37 7.69
C GLY A 431 23.77 22.78 9.15
N GLN A 432 23.24 23.92 9.61
CA GLN A 432 23.14 24.26 11.03
C GLN A 432 21.77 23.92 11.57
N TYR A 433 21.72 23.47 12.82
CA TYR A 433 20.50 22.95 13.43
C TYR A 433 20.26 23.47 14.84
N HIS A 434 18.99 23.67 15.18
CA HIS A 434 18.46 23.88 16.51
C HIS A 434 18.32 22.56 17.27
N LEU A 435 18.76 22.50 18.54
CA LEU A 435 18.40 21.39 19.41
C LEU A 435 16.92 21.47 19.80
N ARG A 436 16.17 20.38 19.53
CA ARG A 436 14.75 20.25 19.83
C ARG A 436 14.51 19.14 20.85
N GLN A 437 13.42 19.29 21.60
CA GLN A 437 12.96 18.36 22.62
C GLN A 437 11.46 18.21 22.48
N VAL A 438 10.98 16.96 22.47
CA VAL A 438 9.54 16.68 22.45
C VAL A 438 8.93 17.16 23.78
N PRO A 439 7.92 18.05 23.75
CA PRO A 439 7.25 18.50 24.96
C PRO A 439 6.58 17.35 25.71
N THR A 440 6.78 17.26 27.03
CA THR A 440 6.04 16.30 27.86
C THR A 440 4.66 16.82 28.26
N VAL A 441 4.48 18.13 28.24
CA VAL A 441 3.19 18.77 28.44
C VAL A 441 2.32 18.55 27.19
N GLY A 442 1.06 18.18 27.40
CA GLY A 442 0.07 18.06 26.34
C GLY A 442 -0.80 19.31 26.22
N GLY A 443 -1.49 19.45 25.09
CA GLY A 443 -2.50 20.48 24.89
C GLY A 443 -3.44 20.10 23.76
N GLY A 444 -4.56 20.80 23.67
CA GLY A 444 -5.50 20.69 22.56
C GLY A 444 -6.00 22.08 22.16
N MET A 445 -6.36 22.24 20.90
CA MET A 445 -6.88 23.50 20.35
C MET A 445 -8.05 23.21 19.42
N VAL A 446 -9.10 24.02 19.55
CA VAL A 446 -10.25 24.04 18.64
C VAL A 446 -10.46 25.48 18.18
N VAL A 447 -10.59 25.68 16.88
CA VAL A 447 -10.98 26.96 16.27
C VAL A 447 -12.37 26.80 15.70
N MET A 448 -13.30 27.67 16.08
CA MET A 448 -14.71 27.59 15.66
C MET A 448 -15.21 28.93 15.15
N ASP A 449 -16.13 28.87 14.18
CA ASP A 449 -16.96 30.01 13.83
C ASP A 449 -18.08 30.17 14.88
N PRO A 450 -18.11 31.28 15.65
CA PRO A 450 -19.09 31.47 16.71
C PRO A 450 -20.53 31.66 16.21
N HIS A 451 -20.74 32.00 14.93
CA HIS A 451 -22.08 32.20 14.38
C HIS A 451 -22.73 30.89 13.93
N THR A 452 -21.93 29.93 13.48
CA THR A 452 -22.41 28.68 12.90
C THR A 452 -22.10 27.46 13.75
N GLY A 453 -21.19 27.57 14.72
CA GLY A 453 -20.68 26.45 15.50
C GLY A 453 -19.77 25.50 14.70
N ARG A 454 -19.39 25.87 13.47
CA ARG A 454 -18.50 25.05 12.63
C ARG A 454 -17.10 25.02 13.21
N VAL A 455 -16.53 23.84 13.35
CA VAL A 455 -15.12 23.66 13.71
C VAL A 455 -14.27 23.86 12.45
N LEU A 456 -13.44 24.89 12.44
CA LEU A 456 -12.61 25.26 11.30
C LEU A 456 -11.20 24.67 11.39
N ALA A 457 -10.70 24.42 12.60
CA ALA A 457 -9.45 23.73 12.85
C ALA A 457 -9.50 22.97 14.18
N MET A 458 -8.76 21.86 14.26
CA MET A 458 -8.67 21.03 15.46
C MET A 458 -7.29 20.39 15.58
N VAL A 459 -6.68 20.52 16.75
CA VAL A 459 -5.39 19.90 17.08
C VAL A 459 -5.51 19.23 18.44
N GLY A 460 -5.24 17.92 18.51
CA GLY A 460 -5.43 17.13 19.72
C GLY A 460 -4.18 16.89 20.57
N GLY A 461 -3.02 17.36 20.12
CA GLY A 461 -1.73 17.13 20.77
C GLY A 461 -0.55 17.68 19.96
N PHE A 462 0.66 17.45 20.47
CA PHE A 462 1.91 17.88 19.81
C PHE A 462 2.19 17.09 18.53
N SER A 463 2.04 15.77 18.60
CA SER A 463 2.17 14.86 17.46
C SER A 463 1.11 13.76 17.55
N PHE A 464 0.37 13.55 16.47
CA PHE A 464 -0.54 12.43 16.27
C PHE A 464 0.21 11.10 16.15
N ALA A 465 1.41 11.11 15.56
CA ALA A 465 2.27 9.92 15.43
C ALA A 465 2.73 9.41 16.81
N GLU A 466 2.94 10.32 17.76
CA GLU A 466 3.24 9.97 19.15
C GLU A 466 1.99 9.54 19.94
N SER A 467 0.88 10.29 19.79
CA SER A 467 -0.35 10.03 20.53
C SER A 467 -1.58 10.40 19.73
N GLN A 468 -2.39 9.40 19.39
CA GLN A 468 -3.67 9.61 18.68
C GLN A 468 -4.80 10.11 19.58
N PHE A 469 -4.55 10.27 20.89
CA PHE A 469 -5.55 10.76 21.84
C PHE A 469 -5.86 12.24 21.59
N ASN A 470 -7.10 12.54 21.23
CA ASN A 470 -7.51 13.88 20.84
C ASN A 470 -7.93 14.71 22.06
N ARG A 471 -7.01 15.49 22.62
CA ARG A 471 -7.28 16.32 23.82
C ARG A 471 -8.33 17.40 23.58
N ALA A 472 -8.56 17.81 22.34
CA ALA A 472 -9.57 18.81 22.01
C ALA A 472 -11.01 18.29 22.20
N THR A 473 -11.23 16.98 22.09
CA THR A 473 -12.57 16.36 22.18
C THR A 473 -12.72 15.36 23.31
N GLN A 474 -11.61 14.80 23.81
CA GLN A 474 -11.61 13.65 24.73
C GLN A 474 -11.09 13.96 26.14
N ALA A 475 -10.42 15.10 26.35
CA ALA A 475 -9.82 15.46 27.65
C ALA A 475 -10.73 16.33 28.54
N MET A 476 -12.05 16.24 28.34
CA MET A 476 -13.05 17.00 29.11
C MET A 476 -13.46 16.32 30.40
#